data_AF-A0A9P6G1U3-F1
#
_entry.id   AF-A0A9P6G1U3-F1
#
_cell.length_a   1.000
_cell.length_b   1.000
_cell.length_c   1.000
_cell.angle_alpha   90.00
_cell.angle_beta   90.00
_cell.angle_gamma   90.00
#
_symmetry.space_group_name_H-M   'P 1'
#
loop_
_entity.id
_entity.type
_entity.pdbx_description
1 polymer ?
#
loop_
_entity_poly.entity_id
_entity_poly.type
_entity_poly.pdbx_seq_one_letter_code
_entity_poly.pdbx_strand_id
1 'polypeptide(L)'
;MQVSRDIPEPHQWPDYSRDVSQPLPVQDSQGGVDSRPLEPSTPSWFYCPSLGWLFPFLFALSVLSGMIATPVKQLEIEIICKIFLRENGMPSHGGDYQSQCSTPEIQALVALVFSRVGSINSFTGITIVGAKMNRLGRKFLFYMMIIPPIFSLLLMIYMGSPHSKLGLHMLYFDAIFSGVTGGDSLTEPALISYIVDCTEKSKLSVIQFSIHLLISFSDGLPSRIQLTSRLMRQGICFSS
;
A
#
# COMPACT_ATOMS: atom_id res chain seq x y z
N MET A 1 39.19 12.38 -43.12
CA MET A 1 38.72 13.17 -41.96
C MET A 1 38.12 12.21 -40.96
N GLN A 2 38.92 11.77 -39.97
CA GLN A 2 38.49 10.90 -38.87
C GLN A 2 38.02 11.80 -37.72
N VAL A 3 36.73 11.72 -37.41
CA VAL A 3 36.14 12.39 -36.24
C VAL A 3 36.36 11.47 -35.04
N SER A 4 37.35 11.84 -34.21
CA SER A 4 37.59 11.21 -32.91
C SER A 4 36.42 11.53 -31.99
N ARG A 5 35.69 10.51 -31.53
CA ARG A 5 34.67 10.64 -30.49
C ARG A 5 35.33 10.39 -29.15
N ASP A 6 35.66 11.46 -28.44
CA ASP A 6 36.02 11.40 -27.03
C ASP A 6 34.74 11.08 -26.23
N ILE A 7 34.70 9.89 -25.64
CA ILE A 7 33.66 9.47 -24.70
C ILE A 7 34.08 10.00 -23.33
N PRO A 8 33.31 10.91 -22.70
CA PRO A 8 33.62 11.37 -21.35
C PRO A 8 33.44 10.21 -20.36
N GLU A 9 34.40 10.07 -19.45
CA GLU A 9 34.36 9.08 -18.37
C GLU A 9 33.07 9.18 -17.54
N PRO A 10 32.56 8.04 -17.03
CA PRO A 10 31.40 8.05 -16.16
C PRO A 10 31.72 8.82 -14.88
N HIS A 11 31.03 9.96 -14.71
CA HIS A 11 31.02 10.70 -13.46
C HIS A 11 30.72 9.75 -12.30
N GLN A 12 31.73 9.55 -11.47
CA GLN A 12 31.67 8.80 -10.25
C GLN A 12 30.72 9.53 -9.30
N TRP A 13 29.54 8.95 -9.07
CA TRP A 13 28.58 9.50 -8.13
C TRP A 13 29.23 9.60 -6.74
N PRO A 14 29.09 10.73 -6.04
CA PRO A 14 29.61 10.85 -4.68
C PRO A 14 28.96 9.80 -3.78
N ASP A 15 29.80 9.07 -3.05
CA ASP A 15 29.42 8.08 -2.05
C ASP A 15 28.68 8.76 -0.90
N TYR A 16 27.35 8.75 -0.95
CA TYR A 16 26.46 9.34 0.07
C TYR A 16 26.43 8.54 1.38
N SER A 17 27.18 7.45 1.49
CA SER A 17 27.13 6.56 2.66
C SER A 17 27.92 7.08 3.87
N ARG A 18 28.56 8.25 3.78
CA ARG A 18 29.49 8.74 4.83
C ARG A 18 29.02 9.94 5.65
N ASP A 19 27.93 10.63 5.27
CA ASP A 19 27.51 11.87 5.94
C ASP A 19 26.29 11.78 6.86
N VAL A 20 25.68 10.59 7.01
CA VAL A 20 24.69 10.34 8.09
C VAL A 20 25.42 9.96 9.38
N SER A 21 26.37 10.79 9.79
CA SER A 21 27.09 10.65 11.06
C SER A 21 27.47 11.99 11.67
N GLN A 22 26.95 13.12 11.17
CA GLN A 22 26.99 14.36 11.93
C GLN A 22 25.80 14.38 12.90
N PRO A 23 26.04 14.28 14.22
CA PRO A 23 24.99 14.56 15.19
C PRO A 23 24.61 16.03 15.05
N LEU A 24 23.32 16.32 15.07
CA LEU A 24 22.82 17.66 15.37
C LEU A 24 23.55 18.18 16.62
N PRO A 25 23.97 19.46 16.67
CA PRO A 25 24.58 20.03 17.86
C PRO A 25 23.57 19.93 19.02
N VAL A 26 23.81 18.95 19.89
CA VAL A 26 23.15 18.82 21.17
C VAL A 26 23.63 20.00 22.01
N GLN A 27 22.69 20.88 22.37
CA GLN A 27 22.95 21.89 23.39
C GLN A 27 23.33 21.16 24.69
N ASP A 28 24.59 21.33 25.07
CA ASP A 28 25.17 20.81 26.31
C ASP A 28 24.35 21.27 27.53
N SER A 29 23.53 20.38 28.06
CA SER A 29 23.16 20.41 29.47
C SER A 29 24.23 19.64 30.22
N GLN A 30 25.14 20.39 30.85
CA GLN A 30 26.22 19.88 31.71
C GLN A 30 25.67 18.89 32.74
N GLY A 31 25.97 17.61 32.54
CA GLY A 31 25.77 16.52 33.50
C GLY A 31 26.84 15.47 33.23
N GLY A 32 27.67 15.18 34.23
CA GLY A 32 28.92 14.41 34.12
C GLY A 32 28.83 13.14 33.28
N VAL A 33 29.78 13.01 32.36
CA VAL A 33 29.97 11.83 31.50
C VAL A 33 30.55 10.70 32.35
N ASP A 34 29.69 9.79 32.79
CA ASP A 34 30.07 8.50 33.37
C ASP A 34 30.48 7.58 32.21
N SER A 35 31.79 7.40 32.03
CA SER A 35 32.43 6.64 30.93
C SER A 35 32.30 5.13 31.11
N ARG A 36 31.08 4.61 31.27
CA ARG A 36 30.83 3.17 31.13
C ARG A 36 30.58 2.88 29.65
N PRO A 37 31.12 1.79 29.08
CA PRO A 37 30.65 1.29 27.80
C PRO A 37 29.13 1.20 27.90
N LEU A 38 28.39 1.86 27.01
CA LEU A 38 26.95 1.66 26.92
C LEU A 38 26.76 0.19 26.56
N GLU A 39 26.55 -0.63 27.59
CA GLU A 39 25.99 -1.96 27.45
C GLU A 39 24.71 -1.76 26.63
N PRO A 40 24.54 -2.43 25.47
CA PRO A 40 23.34 -2.28 24.68
C PRO A 40 22.19 -2.73 25.58
N SER A 41 21.46 -1.75 26.11
CA SER A 41 20.31 -1.99 26.96
C SER A 41 19.30 -2.70 26.09
N THR A 42 19.31 -4.03 26.18
CA THR A 42 18.37 -4.85 25.44
C THR A 42 16.98 -4.37 25.83
N PRO A 43 16.20 -3.80 24.90
CA PRO A 43 14.88 -3.33 25.23
C PRO A 43 14.12 -4.53 25.79
N SER A 44 13.49 -4.35 26.96
CA SER A 44 12.75 -5.43 27.59
C SER A 44 11.79 -6.07 26.58
N TRP A 45 11.71 -7.40 26.56
CA TRP A 45 10.99 -8.20 25.55
C TRP A 45 9.56 -7.71 25.24
N PHE A 46 8.91 -7.02 26.18
CA PHE A 46 7.61 -6.37 26.00
C PHE A 46 7.58 -5.25 24.93
N TYR A 47 8.72 -4.62 24.63
CA TYR A 47 8.84 -3.58 23.59
C TYR A 47 9.21 -4.15 22.22
N CYS A 48 9.74 -5.37 22.16
CA CYS A 48 10.13 -6.07 20.94
C CYS A 48 9.79 -7.57 21.03
N PRO A 49 8.51 -7.96 20.88
CA PRO A 49 8.13 -9.35 20.71
C PRO A 49 8.89 -9.98 19.54
N SER A 50 9.27 -11.24 19.72
CA SER A 50 10.01 -12.01 18.72
C SER A 50 9.25 -12.08 17.40
N LEU A 51 9.94 -11.81 16.30
CA LEU A 51 9.37 -11.79 14.95
C LEU A 51 8.64 -13.09 14.58
N GLY A 52 9.11 -14.25 15.06
CA GLY A 52 8.46 -15.54 14.81
C GLY A 52 7.03 -15.62 15.37
N TRP A 53 6.72 -14.88 16.43
CA TRP A 53 5.35 -14.77 16.97
C TRP A 53 4.48 -13.82 16.16
N LEU A 54 5.07 -12.77 15.58
CA LEU A 54 4.37 -11.79 14.74
C LEU A 54 3.99 -12.38 13.38
N PHE A 55 4.80 -13.30 12.85
CA PHE A 55 4.62 -13.90 11.53
C PHE A 55 3.23 -14.52 11.28
N PRO A 56 2.67 -15.40 12.15
CA PRO A 56 1.33 -15.94 11.95
C PRO A 56 0.24 -14.85 11.97
N PHE A 57 0.41 -13.78 12.76
CA PHE A 57 -0.53 -12.65 12.77
C PHE A 57 -0.44 -11.84 11.49
N LEU A 58 0.76 -11.56 10.98
CA LEU A 58 0.95 -10.88 9.70
C LEU A 58 0.39 -11.70 8.55
N PHE A 59 0.64 -13.01 8.54
CA PHE A 59 0.09 -13.91 7.54
C PHE A 59 -1.45 -13.93 7.59
N ALA A 60 -2.03 -14.06 8.78
CA ALA A 60 -3.49 -14.00 8.94
C ALA A 60 -4.05 -12.65 8.46
N LEU A 61 -3.40 -11.54 8.83
CA LEU A 61 -3.78 -10.20 8.38
C LEU A 61 -3.73 -10.09 6.85
N SER A 62 -2.68 -10.60 6.20
CA SER A 62 -2.54 -10.63 4.73
C SER A 62 -3.62 -11.46 4.04
N VAL A 63 -4.02 -12.59 4.62
CA VAL A 63 -5.11 -13.42 4.10
C VAL A 63 -6.45 -12.68 4.26
N LEU A 64 -6.70 -12.09 5.43
CA LEU A 64 -7.91 -11.32 5.69
C LEU A 64 -8.01 -10.11 4.75
N SER A 65 -6.93 -9.35 4.56
CA SER A 65 -6.91 -8.21 3.64
C SER A 65 -7.17 -8.64 2.19
N GLY A 66 -6.57 -9.75 1.73
CA GLY A 66 -6.83 -10.28 0.38
C GLY A 66 -8.28 -10.74 0.17
N MET A 67 -8.89 -11.36 1.20
CA MET A 67 -10.30 -11.77 1.17
C MET A 67 -11.25 -10.58 1.14
N ILE A 68 -10.91 -9.46 1.79
CA ILE A 68 -11.71 -8.24 1.80
C ILE A 68 -11.50 -7.47 0.49
N ALA A 69 -10.26 -7.35 0.02
CA ALA A 69 -9.92 -6.56 -1.16
C ALA A 69 -10.61 -7.08 -2.43
N THR A 70 -10.74 -8.39 -2.59
CA THR A 70 -11.34 -9.00 -3.80
C THR A 70 -12.80 -8.58 -4.05
N PRO A 71 -13.76 -8.81 -3.12
CA PRO A 71 -15.14 -8.36 -3.30
C PRO A 71 -15.26 -6.83 -3.32
N VAL A 72 -14.36 -6.12 -2.63
CA VAL A 72 -14.31 -4.66 -2.68
C VAL A 72 -14.05 -4.16 -4.10
N LYS A 73 -13.00 -4.68 -4.75
CA LYS A 73 -12.68 -4.34 -6.15
C LYS A 73 -13.77 -4.75 -7.12
N GLN A 74 -14.40 -5.90 -6.90
CA GLN A 74 -15.52 -6.33 -7.73
C GLN A 74 -16.69 -5.34 -7.66
N LEU A 75 -17.03 -4.86 -6.46
CA LEU A 75 -18.10 -3.88 -6.27
C LEU A 75 -17.75 -2.53 -6.90
N GLU A 76 -16.51 -2.06 -6.76
CA GLU A 76 -16.03 -0.83 -7.42
C GLU A 76 -16.21 -0.91 -8.95
N ILE A 77 -15.84 -2.03 -9.57
CA ILE A 77 -16.00 -2.26 -11.01
C ILE A 77 -17.48 -2.18 -11.41
N GLU A 78 -18.35 -2.84 -10.65
CA GLU A 78 -19.79 -2.83 -10.91
C GLU A 78 -20.38 -1.41 -10.83
N ILE A 79 -19.97 -0.64 -9.81
CA ILE A 79 -20.38 0.76 -9.65
C ILE A 79 -19.92 1.62 -10.84
N ILE A 80 -18.64 1.51 -11.23
CA ILE A 80 -18.09 2.27 -12.37
C ILE A 80 -18.83 1.91 -13.66
N CYS A 81 -19.06 0.62 -13.89
CA CYS A 81 -19.78 0.13 -15.05
C CYS A 81 -21.22 0.64 -15.10
N LYS A 82 -21.94 0.62 -13.97
CA LYS A 82 -23.31 1.16 -13.85
C LYS A 82 -23.37 2.65 -14.18
N ILE A 83 -22.38 3.43 -13.75
CA ILE A 83 -22.27 4.86 -14.08
C ILE A 83 -22.05 5.04 -15.59
N PHE A 84 -21.11 4.29 -16.16
CA PHE A 84 -20.79 4.37 -17.58
C PHE A 84 -21.99 4.01 -18.49
N LEU A 85 -22.72 2.94 -18.17
CA LEU A 85 -23.93 2.55 -18.92
C LEU A 85 -25.02 3.62 -18.85
N ARG A 86 -25.19 4.24 -17.68
CA ARG A 86 -26.15 5.32 -17.46
C ARG A 86 -25.82 6.57 -18.26
N GLU A 87 -24.54 6.94 -18.36
CA GLU A 87 -24.10 8.11 -19.13
C GLU A 87 -24.23 7.90 -20.64
N ASN A 88 -24.00 6.68 -21.12
CA ASN A 88 -24.14 6.33 -22.54
C ASN A 88 -25.57 5.98 -22.97
N GLY A 89 -26.56 6.09 -22.07
CA GLY A 89 -27.96 5.79 -22.37
C GLY A 89 -28.24 4.33 -22.71
N MET A 90 -27.34 3.41 -22.36
CA MET A 90 -27.50 1.99 -22.64
C MET A 90 -28.46 1.36 -21.61
N PRO A 91 -29.50 0.62 -22.06
CA PRO A 91 -30.47 0.03 -21.15
C PRO A 91 -29.81 -1.09 -20.35
N SER A 92 -29.71 -0.86 -19.05
CA SER A 92 -29.25 -1.85 -18.09
C SER A 92 -30.28 -2.99 -17.98
N HIS A 93 -30.08 -4.07 -18.73
CA HIS A 93 -30.85 -5.29 -18.55
C HIS A 93 -30.45 -5.92 -17.21
N GLY A 94 -31.33 -5.82 -16.22
CA GLY A 94 -31.10 -6.05 -14.79
C GLY A 94 -30.81 -7.48 -14.36
N GLY A 95 -29.86 -8.15 -15.02
CA GLY A 95 -29.42 -9.49 -14.67
C GLY A 95 -28.07 -9.89 -15.25
N ASP A 96 -27.54 -9.17 -16.24
CA ASP A 96 -26.27 -9.52 -16.90
C ASP A 96 -25.28 -8.34 -16.93
N TYR A 97 -25.00 -7.78 -15.75
CA TYR A 97 -23.93 -6.79 -15.58
C TYR A 97 -22.57 -7.42 -15.88
N GLN A 98 -22.38 -8.69 -15.56
CA GLN A 98 -21.08 -9.34 -15.68
C GLN A 98 -20.62 -9.49 -17.14
N SER A 99 -21.54 -9.73 -18.09
CA SER A 99 -21.17 -9.74 -19.51
C SER A 99 -20.91 -8.31 -20.04
N GLN A 100 -21.76 -7.35 -19.67
CA GLN A 100 -21.67 -5.96 -20.15
C GLN A 100 -20.41 -5.26 -19.65
N CYS A 101 -20.02 -5.49 -18.39
CA CYS A 101 -18.82 -4.90 -17.80
C CYS A 101 -17.51 -5.60 -18.21
N SER A 102 -17.59 -6.69 -18.98
CA SER A 102 -16.40 -7.40 -19.49
C SER A 102 -15.86 -6.82 -20.80
N THR A 103 -16.43 -5.74 -21.32
CA THR A 103 -15.93 -5.07 -22.52
C THR A 103 -14.56 -4.43 -22.27
N PRO A 104 -13.63 -4.46 -23.25
CA PRO A 104 -12.28 -3.92 -23.07
C PRO A 104 -12.28 -2.41 -22.80
N GLU A 105 -13.31 -1.69 -23.27
CA GLU A 105 -13.49 -0.25 -23.03
C GLU A 105 -13.74 0.05 -21.55
N ILE A 106 -14.66 -0.67 -20.91
CA ILE A 106 -14.96 -0.49 -19.47
C ILE A 106 -13.75 -0.90 -18.62
N GLN A 107 -13.03 -1.95 -19.01
CA GLN A 107 -11.83 -2.37 -18.30
C GLN A 107 -10.70 -1.34 -18.37
N ALA A 108 -10.51 -0.70 -19.53
CA ALA A 108 -9.55 0.39 -19.67
C ALA A 108 -9.93 1.60 -18.81
N LEU A 109 -11.23 1.94 -18.76
CA LEU A 109 -11.73 3.03 -17.93
C LEU A 109 -11.54 2.75 -16.44
N VAL A 110 -11.89 1.54 -15.98
CA VAL A 110 -11.66 1.09 -14.59
C VAL A 110 -10.18 1.19 -14.24
N ALA A 111 -9.28 0.70 -15.11
CA ALA A 111 -7.85 0.76 -14.88
C ALA A 111 -7.34 2.20 -14.75
N LEU A 112 -7.84 3.12 -15.58
CA LEU A 112 -7.53 4.55 -15.49
C LEU A 112 -8.03 5.16 -14.18
N VAL A 113 -9.27 4.87 -13.79
CA VAL A 113 -9.85 5.35 -12.52
C VAL A 113 -9.04 4.83 -11.33
N PHE A 114 -8.71 3.55 -11.29
CA PHE A 114 -7.90 2.95 -10.22
C PHE A 114 -6.50 3.52 -10.17
N SER A 115 -5.85 3.71 -11.33
CA SER A 115 -4.53 4.35 -11.38
C SER A 115 -4.58 5.77 -10.82
N ARG A 116 -5.60 6.56 -11.18
CA ARG A 116 -5.78 7.93 -10.70
C ARG A 116 -6.09 7.98 -9.19
N VAL A 117 -7.01 7.15 -8.72
CA VAL A 117 -7.34 7.00 -7.29
C VAL A 117 -6.11 6.60 -6.49
N GLY A 118 -5.36 5.59 -6.96
CA GLY A 118 -4.12 5.14 -6.34
C GLY A 118 -3.07 6.25 -6.27
N SER A 119 -2.93 7.05 -7.34
CA SER A 119 -1.97 8.16 -7.39
C SER A 119 -2.32 9.27 -6.38
N ILE A 120 -3.61 9.61 -6.26
CA ILE A 120 -4.10 10.59 -5.27
C ILE A 120 -3.85 10.07 -3.85
N ASN A 121 -4.17 8.80 -3.60
CA ASN A 121 -3.95 8.15 -2.30
C ASN A 121 -2.46 8.17 -1.92
N SER A 122 -1.57 7.75 -2.82
CA SER A 122 -0.12 7.75 -2.58
C SER A 122 0.43 9.16 -2.34
N PHE A 123 0.01 10.14 -3.15
CA PHE A 123 0.46 11.52 -3.01
C PHE A 123 0.03 12.13 -1.66
N THR A 124 -1.24 11.96 -1.29
CA THR A 124 -1.76 12.47 -0.01
C THR A 124 -1.15 11.76 1.19
N GLY A 125 -0.96 10.44 1.11
CA GLY A 125 -0.29 9.63 2.14
C GLY A 125 1.14 10.05 2.43
N ILE A 126 1.97 10.15 1.40
CA ILE A 126 3.38 10.53 1.55
C ILE A 126 3.49 11.95 2.14
N THR A 127 2.72 12.90 1.60
CA THR A 127 2.87 14.31 1.94
C THR A 127 2.37 14.61 3.36
N ILE A 128 1.18 14.10 3.70
CA ILE A 128 0.53 14.46 4.96
C ILE A 128 1.05 13.58 6.08
N VAL A 129 1.05 12.26 5.88
CA VAL A 129 1.40 11.36 6.97
C VAL A 129 2.90 11.27 7.17
N GLY A 130 3.72 11.30 6.11
CA GLY A 130 5.17 11.35 6.26
C GLY A 130 5.63 12.50 7.17
N ALA A 131 5.02 13.69 7.00
CA ALA A 131 5.30 14.85 7.85
C ALA A 131 4.75 14.70 9.28
N LYS A 132 3.54 14.13 9.44
CA LYS A 132 2.86 14.00 10.75
C LYS A 132 3.42 12.86 11.60
N MET A 133 3.89 11.78 10.97
CA MET A 133 4.36 10.56 11.62
C MET A 133 5.57 10.84 12.52
N ASN A 134 6.46 11.73 12.09
CA ASN A 134 7.62 12.15 12.87
C ASN A 134 7.24 12.85 14.18
N ARG A 135 6.01 13.40 14.30
CA ARG A 135 5.56 14.16 15.48
C ARG A 135 4.56 13.43 16.37
N LEU A 136 3.73 12.53 15.81
CA LEU A 136 2.58 11.95 16.51
C LEU A 136 2.85 10.61 17.20
N GLY A 137 4.07 10.09 17.08
CA GLY A 137 4.49 8.85 17.75
C GLY A 137 3.85 7.60 17.16
N ARG A 138 4.38 6.43 17.54
CA ARG A 138 4.04 5.14 16.93
C ARG A 138 2.63 4.64 17.26
N LYS A 139 2.05 5.06 18.39
CA LYS A 139 0.67 4.69 18.77
C LYS A 139 -0.39 5.29 17.83
N PHE A 140 -0.13 6.48 17.29
CA PHE A 140 -1.05 7.15 16.37
C PHE A 140 -1.20 6.38 15.04
N LEU A 141 -0.14 5.72 14.59
CA LEU A 141 -0.15 4.91 13.36
C LEU A 141 -1.18 3.78 13.43
N PHE A 142 -1.23 3.07 14.56
CA PHE A 142 -2.19 1.96 14.72
C PHE A 142 -3.64 2.43 14.66
N TYR A 143 -3.98 3.57 15.26
CA TYR A 143 -5.33 4.14 15.15
C TYR A 143 -5.65 4.56 13.72
N MET A 144 -4.69 5.17 13.04
CA MET A 144 -4.83 5.61 11.65
C MET A 144 -4.90 4.46 10.64
N MET A 145 -4.48 3.25 10.99
CA MET A 145 -4.66 2.06 10.14
C MET A 145 -6.07 1.46 10.24
N ILE A 146 -6.77 1.62 11.37
CA ILE A 146 -8.07 0.98 11.60
C ILE A 146 -9.23 1.81 11.03
N ILE A 147 -9.16 3.14 11.14
CA ILE A 147 -10.22 4.05 10.72
C ILE A 147 -10.52 3.98 9.21
N PRO A 148 -9.53 3.98 8.31
CA PRO A 148 -9.76 4.06 6.86
C PRO A 148 -10.51 2.88 6.25
N PRO A 149 -10.18 1.60 6.56
CA PRO A 149 -10.92 0.49 5.99
C PRO A 149 -12.36 0.45 6.47
N ILE A 150 -12.64 0.84 7.72
CA ILE A 150 -14.02 0.96 8.23
C ILE A 150 -14.77 2.03 7.45
N PHE A 151 -14.14 3.19 7.23
CA PHE A 151 -14.74 4.28 6.49
C PHE A 151 -15.00 3.93 5.02
N SER A 152 -14.04 3.30 4.35
CA SER A 152 -14.16 2.85 2.96
C SER A 152 -15.29 1.81 2.80
N LEU A 153 -15.42 0.87 3.75
CA LEU A 153 -16.54 -0.08 3.77
C LEU A 153 -17.90 0.62 3.93
N LEU A 154 -18.00 1.63 4.79
CA LEU A 154 -19.23 2.40 4.95
C LEU A 154 -19.60 3.17 3.68
N LEU A 155 -18.61 3.78 3.01
CA LEU A 155 -18.81 4.46 1.74
C LEU A 155 -19.25 3.48 0.64
N MET A 156 -18.66 2.30 0.58
CA MET A 156 -19.05 1.26 -0.37
C MET A 156 -20.48 0.79 -0.15
N ILE A 157 -20.89 0.54 1.10
CA ILE A 157 -22.28 0.19 1.44
C ILE A 157 -23.22 1.30 0.99
N TYR A 158 -22.82 2.56 1.21
CA TYR A 158 -23.60 3.72 0.78
C TYR A 158 -23.73 3.81 -0.76
N MET A 159 -22.65 3.58 -1.49
CA MET A 159 -22.63 3.59 -2.96
C MET A 159 -23.43 2.44 -3.57
N GLY A 160 -23.45 1.28 -2.91
CA GLY A 160 -24.26 0.13 -3.31
C GLY A 160 -25.78 0.37 -3.21
N SER A 161 -26.22 1.40 -2.48
CA SER A 161 -27.64 1.71 -2.33
C SER A 161 -28.26 2.19 -3.65
N PRO A 162 -29.44 1.69 -4.07
CA PRO A 162 -30.08 2.04 -5.34
C PRO A 162 -30.47 3.52 -5.45
N HIS A 163 -30.59 4.22 -4.32
CA HIS A 163 -30.94 5.64 -4.27
C HIS A 163 -29.72 6.57 -4.28
N SER A 164 -28.50 6.04 -4.24
CA SER A 164 -27.30 6.85 -4.24
C SER A 164 -27.12 7.51 -5.62
N LYS A 165 -27.14 8.85 -5.65
CA LYS A 165 -26.75 9.65 -6.83
C LYS A 165 -25.27 10.02 -6.81
N LEU A 166 -24.57 9.58 -5.76
CA LEU A 166 -23.19 9.93 -5.51
C LEU A 166 -22.32 8.95 -6.30
N GLY A 167 -21.99 9.35 -7.53
CA GLY A 167 -21.22 8.55 -8.48
C GLY A 167 -19.72 8.50 -8.17
N LEU A 168 -18.88 8.60 -9.21
CA LEU A 168 -17.41 8.55 -9.14
C LEU A 168 -16.78 9.48 -8.10
N HIS A 169 -17.42 10.60 -7.75
CA HIS A 169 -16.93 11.53 -6.74
C HIS A 169 -16.70 10.89 -5.37
N MET A 170 -17.49 9.88 -4.97
CA MET A 170 -17.30 9.20 -3.69
C MET A 170 -16.06 8.32 -3.65
N LEU A 171 -15.68 7.70 -4.78
CA LEU A 171 -14.40 6.99 -4.90
C LEU A 171 -13.20 7.93 -4.73
N TYR A 172 -13.28 9.13 -5.31
CA TYR A 172 -12.22 10.13 -5.13
C TYR A 172 -12.16 10.66 -3.69
N PHE A 173 -13.32 10.83 -3.05
CA PHE A 173 -13.37 11.24 -1.65
C PHE A 173 -12.77 10.17 -0.74
N ASP A 174 -13.09 8.90 -0.96
CA ASP A 174 -12.47 7.77 -0.25
C ASP A 174 -10.95 7.75 -0.46
N ALA A 175 -10.48 7.95 -1.69
CA ALA A 175 -9.05 7.99 -2.02
C ALA A 175 -8.30 9.09 -1.24
N ILE A 176 -8.89 10.29 -1.17
CA ILE A 176 -8.31 11.41 -0.42
C ILE A 176 -8.35 11.13 1.08
N PHE A 177 -9.48 10.63 1.59
CA PHE A 177 -9.63 10.32 3.00
C PHE A 177 -8.63 9.25 3.43
N SER A 178 -8.62 8.11 2.73
CA SER A 178 -7.70 6.99 2.95
C SER A 178 -6.26 7.47 2.93
N GLY A 179 -5.87 8.31 1.96
CA GLY A 179 -4.52 8.84 1.88
C GLY A 179 -4.17 9.84 2.96
N VAL A 180 -5.08 10.73 3.39
CA VAL A 180 -4.86 11.67 4.50
C VAL A 180 -4.66 10.93 5.82
N THR A 181 -5.41 9.87 6.05
CA THR A 181 -5.25 8.97 7.19
C THR A 181 -4.09 7.98 7.01
N GLY A 182 -3.59 7.87 5.78
CA GLY A 182 -2.49 7.04 5.31
C GLY A 182 -2.76 5.56 5.12
N GLY A 183 -4.01 5.11 5.28
CA GLY A 183 -4.57 3.86 4.75
C GLY A 183 -3.59 2.69 4.62
N ASP A 184 -3.66 2.00 3.48
CA ASP A 184 -2.80 0.85 3.20
C ASP A 184 -1.32 1.26 3.05
N SER A 185 -1.08 2.46 2.54
CA SER A 185 0.26 3.01 2.25
C SER A 185 1.16 3.15 3.48
N LEU A 186 0.59 3.27 4.69
CA LEU A 186 1.35 3.35 5.94
C LEU A 186 1.68 2.00 6.56
N THR A 187 0.96 0.95 6.18
CA THR A 187 1.11 -0.38 6.77
C THR A 187 2.53 -0.89 6.60
N GLU A 188 3.04 -0.83 5.36
CA GLU A 188 4.39 -1.27 5.02
C GLU A 188 5.49 -0.48 5.75
N PRO A 189 5.56 0.87 5.67
CA PRO A 189 6.60 1.62 6.36
C PRO A 189 6.48 1.53 7.88
N ALA A 190 5.28 1.40 8.44
CA ALA A 190 5.09 1.19 9.88
C ALA A 190 5.68 -0.16 10.32
N LEU A 191 5.39 -1.24 9.60
CA LEU A 191 5.94 -2.57 9.86
C LEU A 191 7.47 -2.59 9.69
N ILE A 192 8.00 -1.99 8.63
CA ILE A 192 9.45 -1.90 8.40
C ILE A 192 10.10 -1.13 9.56
N SER A 193 9.55 0.02 9.97
CA SER A 193 10.10 0.80 11.09
C SER A 193 10.12 0.00 12.39
N TYR A 194 9.08 -0.81 12.62
CA TYR A 194 8.98 -1.65 13.80
C TYR A 194 10.04 -2.77 13.81
N ILE A 195 10.31 -3.34 12.64
CA ILE A 195 11.26 -4.45 12.49
C ILE A 195 12.69 -3.97 12.61
N VAL A 196 12.99 -2.81 12.04
CA VAL A 196 14.31 -2.17 12.16
C VAL A 196 14.68 -1.96 13.62
N ASP A 197 13.71 -1.61 14.47
CA ASP A 197 13.94 -1.39 15.90
C ASP A 197 14.14 -2.69 16.69
N CYS A 198 13.60 -3.82 16.20
CA CYS A 198 13.60 -5.09 16.93
C CYS A 198 14.52 -6.17 16.35
N THR A 199 15.19 -5.90 15.22
CA THR A 199 15.97 -6.90 14.48
C THR A 199 17.42 -6.48 14.32
N GLU A 200 18.33 -7.42 14.53
CA GLU A 200 19.75 -7.22 14.23
C GLU A 200 20.00 -7.02 12.73
N LYS A 201 20.90 -6.08 12.38
CA LYS A 201 21.18 -5.68 10.99
C LYS A 201 21.50 -6.85 10.05
N SER A 202 22.06 -7.95 10.57
CA SER A 202 22.43 -9.14 9.81
C SER A 202 21.24 -9.91 9.21
N LYS A 203 20.04 -9.80 9.80
CA LYS A 203 18.83 -10.52 9.35
C LYS A 203 17.76 -9.62 8.75
N LEU A 204 17.96 -8.30 8.82
CA LEU A 204 16.98 -7.29 8.44
C LEU A 204 16.54 -7.42 6.97
N SER A 205 17.47 -7.66 6.04
CA SER A 205 17.18 -7.75 4.60
C SER A 205 16.24 -8.89 4.24
N VAL A 206 16.44 -10.06 4.84
CA VAL A 206 15.61 -11.26 4.61
C VAL A 206 14.19 -11.04 5.12
N ILE A 207 14.07 -10.40 6.29
CA ILE A 207 12.77 -10.13 6.92
C ILE A 207 12.00 -9.07 6.13
N GLN A 208 12.67 -7.99 5.72
CA GLN A 208 12.09 -6.96 4.88
C GLN A 208 11.54 -7.56 3.58
N PHE A 209 12.32 -8.41 2.91
CA PHE A 209 11.87 -9.11 1.70
C PHE A 209 10.66 -10.00 1.96
N SER A 210 10.67 -10.76 3.06
CA SER A 210 9.58 -11.66 3.43
C SER A 210 8.25 -10.91 3.63
N ILE A 211 8.30 -9.71 4.21
CA ILE A 211 7.11 -8.90 4.46
C ILE A 211 6.60 -8.24 3.19
N HIS A 212 7.51 -7.71 2.38
CA HIS A 212 7.15 -7.19 1.07
C HIS A 212 6.47 -8.27 0.20
N LEU A 213 6.95 -9.52 0.28
CA LEU A 213 6.32 -10.67 -0.36
C LEU A 213 4.92 -10.96 0.19
N LEU A 214 4.73 -10.94 1.51
CA LEU A 214 3.41 -11.17 2.14
C LEU A 214 2.38 -10.09 1.75
N ILE A 215 2.79 -8.83 1.74
CA ILE A 215 1.93 -7.70 1.34
C ILE A 215 1.61 -7.82 -0.15
N SER A 216 2.62 -8.04 -1.01
CA SER A 216 2.42 -8.25 -2.44
C SER A 216 1.53 -9.46 -2.76
N PHE A 217 1.57 -10.49 -1.92
CA PHE A 217 0.68 -11.65 -2.05
C PHE A 217 -0.78 -11.28 -1.76
N SER A 218 -1.03 -10.48 -0.72
CA SER A 218 -2.36 -9.94 -0.41
C SER A 218 -2.92 -9.11 -1.58
N ASP A 219 -2.14 -8.17 -2.09
CA ASP A 219 -2.59 -7.24 -3.15
C ASP A 219 -2.63 -7.88 -4.54
N GLY A 220 -1.78 -8.88 -4.77
CA GLY A 220 -1.65 -9.58 -6.05
C GLY A 220 -2.62 -10.75 -6.23
N LEU A 221 -3.21 -11.27 -5.15
CA LEU A 221 -4.17 -12.37 -5.20
C LEU A 221 -5.38 -12.09 -6.10
N PRO A 222 -6.06 -10.93 -6.00
CA PRO A 222 -7.23 -10.63 -6.82
C PRO A 222 -6.87 -10.58 -8.31
N SER A 223 -5.75 -9.95 -8.64
CA SER A 223 -5.24 -9.79 -10.01
C SER A 223 -4.88 -11.13 -10.65
N ARG A 224 -4.24 -12.03 -9.88
CA ARG A 224 -3.82 -13.36 -10.35
C ARG A 224 -4.98 -14.35 -10.43
N ILE A 225 -5.97 -14.26 -9.53
CA ILE A 225 -7.19 -15.07 -9.61
C ILE A 225 -8.05 -14.65 -10.81
N GLN A 226 -8.13 -13.34 -11.10
CA GLN A 226 -8.77 -12.85 -12.32
C GLN A 226 -8.03 -13.27 -13.59
N LEU A 227 -6.69 -13.24 -13.58
CA LEU A 227 -5.89 -13.67 -14.73
C LEU A 227 -6.03 -15.18 -14.96
N THR A 228 -5.96 -16.00 -13.92
CA THR A 228 -6.10 -17.46 -14.02
C THR A 228 -7.52 -17.88 -14.41
N SER A 229 -8.56 -17.22 -13.89
CA SER A 229 -9.94 -17.48 -14.33
C SER A 229 -10.20 -17.03 -15.77
N ARG A 230 -9.60 -15.93 -16.24
CA ARG A 230 -9.64 -15.53 -17.66
C ARG A 230 -8.89 -16.50 -18.55
N LEU A 231 -7.72 -17.01 -18.12
CA LEU A 231 -6.96 -18.00 -18.88
C LEU A 231 -7.68 -19.36 -18.94
N MET A 232 -8.36 -19.77 -17.86
CA MET A 232 -9.22 -20.96 -17.88
C MET A 232 -10.44 -20.77 -18.79
N ARG A 233 -11.04 -19.57 -18.81
CA ARG A 233 -12.19 -19.27 -19.68
C ARG A 233 -11.82 -19.13 -21.16
N GLN A 234 -10.56 -18.81 -21.47
CA GLN A 234 -10.03 -18.77 -22.85
C GLN A 234 -9.59 -20.15 -23.37
N GLY A 235 -9.82 -21.23 -22.64
CA GLY A 235 -9.62 -22.59 -23.17
C GLY A 235 -8.17 -22.93 -23.49
N ILE A 236 -7.20 -22.28 -22.83
CA ILE A 236 -5.79 -22.71 -22.91
C ILE A 236 -5.67 -23.98 -22.05
N CYS A 237 -6.10 -25.11 -22.64
CA CYS A 237 -5.75 -26.43 -22.15
C CYS A 237 -4.22 -26.51 -22.24
N PHE A 238 -3.55 -26.48 -21.08
CA PHE A 238 -2.19 -26.98 -20.97
C PHE A 238 -2.26 -28.47 -21.34
N SER A 239 -1.95 -28.78 -22.60
CA SER A 239 -1.68 -30.15 -22.99
C SER A 239 -0.41 -30.57 -22.26
N SER A 240 -0.59 -31.41 -21.23
CA SER A 240 0.49 -32.21 -20.67
C SER A 240 0.94 -33.27 -21.66
#